data_AF-A0A7S0FSZ1-F1
#
_entry.id   AF-A0A7S0FSZ1-F1
#
_cell.length_a   1.000
_cell.length_b   1.000
_cell.length_c   1.000
_cell.angle_alpha   90.00
_cell.angle_beta   90.00
_cell.angle_gamma   90.00
#
_symmetry.space_group_name_H-M   'P 1'
#
loop_
_entity.id
_entity.type
_entity.pdbx_description
1 polymer ?
#
loop_
_entity_poly.entity_id
_entity_poly.type
_entity_poly.pdbx_seq_one_letter_code
_entity_poly.pdbx_strand_id
1 'polypeptide(L)'
;RVGLRTQGSCACLIFEKTLRLSQPVLASYGPGTLVNILQVDTFRFGFAFFHVNFMWSMPFMLLVGVSMLYANLGVSAFAPLLIMGALYPLNNLLAKRLTQLSRQTNVARDARIKVLTEVIH
;
A
#
# COMPACT_ATOMS: atom_id res chain seq x y z
N ARG A 1 -7.24 -13.05 -10.34
CA ARG A 1 -6.62 -13.75 -11.50
C ARG A 1 -5.94 -12.78 -12.47
N VAL A 2 -6.61 -11.72 -12.93
CA VAL A 2 -6.00 -10.71 -13.84
C VAL A 2 -4.80 -10.00 -13.21
N GLY A 3 -4.92 -9.51 -11.97
CA GLY A 3 -3.79 -8.86 -11.26
C GLY A 3 -2.55 -9.75 -11.05
N LEU A 4 -2.75 -11.05 -10.83
CA LEU A 4 -1.65 -12.01 -10.65
C LEU A 4 -0.93 -12.29 -11.98
N ARG A 5 -1.70 -12.33 -13.08
CA ARG A 5 -1.15 -12.48 -14.43
C ARG A 5 -0.38 -11.23 -14.86
N THR A 6 -0.92 -10.03 -14.62
CA THR A 6 -0.23 -8.78 -14.97
C THR A 6 1.04 -8.57 -14.14
N GLN A 7 1.03 -8.98 -12.86
CA GLN A 7 2.23 -9.06 -12.04
C GLN A 7 3.27 -10.01 -12.66
N GLY A 8 2.91 -11.26 -12.98
CA GLY A 8 3.82 -12.21 -13.60
C GLY A 8 4.40 -11.71 -14.93
N SER A 9 3.57 -11.06 -15.77
CA SER A 9 4.01 -10.44 -17.02
C SER A 9 4.96 -9.25 -16.80
N CYS A 10 4.70 -8.38 -15.83
CA CYS A 10 5.61 -7.30 -15.47
C CYS A 10 6.98 -7.82 -15.00
N ALA A 11 7.00 -8.88 -14.19
CA ALA A 11 8.25 -9.47 -13.71
C ALA A 11 9.07 -10.01 -14.89
N CYS A 12 8.41 -10.70 -15.82
CA CYS A 12 9.04 -11.25 -17.02
C CYS A 12 9.60 -10.12 -17.92
N LEU A 13 8.83 -9.06 -18.15
CA LEU A 13 9.26 -7.90 -18.95
C LEU A 13 10.45 -7.17 -18.33
N ILE A 14 10.46 -6.95 -17.01
CA ILE A 14 11.56 -6.31 -16.30
C ILE A 14 12.82 -7.19 -16.39
N PHE A 15 12.67 -8.50 -16.20
CA PHE A 15 13.77 -9.44 -16.32
C PHE A 15 14.35 -9.46 -17.74
N GLU A 16 13.51 -9.53 -18.77
CA GLU A 16 13.93 -9.50 -20.17
C GLU A 16 14.62 -8.18 -20.52
N LYS A 17 14.09 -7.05 -20.03
CA LYS A 17 14.69 -5.73 -20.25
C LYS A 17 16.08 -5.65 -19.62
N THR A 18 16.23 -6.21 -18.42
CA THR A 18 17.51 -6.27 -17.70
C THR A 18 18.58 -7.01 -18.49
N LEU A 19 18.23 -8.16 -19.09
CA LEU A 19 19.15 -8.94 -19.92
C LEU A 19 19.59 -8.22 -21.21
N ARG A 20 18.79 -7.24 -21.68
CA ARG A 20 19.06 -6.46 -22.89
C ARG A 20 19.73 -5.10 -22.61
N LEU A 21 19.96 -4.73 -21.35
CA LEU A 21 20.60 -3.47 -21.00
C LEU A 21 22.13 -3.54 -21.22
N SER A 22 22.71 -2.43 -21.67
CA SER A 22 24.17 -2.29 -21.75
C SER A 22 24.81 -2.26 -20.35
N GLN A 23 25.98 -2.87 -20.21
CA GLN A 23 26.70 -3.00 -18.93
C GLN A 23 26.91 -1.70 -18.12
N PRO A 24 27.21 -0.54 -18.73
CA PRO A 24 27.37 0.71 -17.96
C PRO A 24 26.08 1.15 -17.27
N VAL A 25 24.95 0.97 -17.95
CA VAL A 25 23.63 1.33 -17.42
C VAL A 25 23.20 0.30 -16.38
N LEU A 26 23.44 -1.00 -16.62
CA LEU A 26 23.14 -2.04 -15.64
C LEU A 26 23.95 -1.85 -14.34
N ALA A 27 25.22 -1.48 -14.45
CA ALA A 27 26.09 -1.18 -13.31
C ALA A 27 25.58 -0.01 -12.47
N SER A 28 24.92 0.98 -13.09
CA SER A 28 24.33 2.12 -12.36
C SER A 28 23.16 1.74 -11.45
N TYR A 29 22.40 0.68 -11.77
CA TYR A 29 21.27 0.24 -10.95
C TYR A 29 21.70 -0.63 -9.76
N GLY A 30 22.83 -1.32 -9.82
CA GLY A 30 23.29 -2.24 -8.78
C GLY A 30 22.40 -3.51 -8.65
N PRO A 31 22.97 -4.69 -8.41
CA PRO A 31 22.22 -5.95 -8.43
C PRO A 31 21.11 -6.01 -7.36
N GLY A 32 21.34 -5.42 -6.17
CA GLY A 32 20.36 -5.41 -5.08
C GLY A 32 19.12 -4.57 -5.37
N THR A 33 19.29 -3.38 -5.95
CA THR A 33 18.17 -2.52 -6.36
C THR A 33 17.31 -3.20 -7.41
N LEU A 34 17.95 -3.93 -8.32
CA LEU A 34 17.29 -4.56 -9.44
C LEU A 34 16.44 -5.77 -8.99
N VAL A 35 16.97 -6.56 -8.06
CA VAL A 35 16.19 -7.60 -7.37
C VAL A 35 15.04 -6.98 -6.56
N ASN A 36 15.26 -5.85 -5.89
CA ASN A 36 14.22 -5.15 -5.16
C ASN A 36 13.09 -4.65 -6.08
N ILE A 37 13.41 -4.08 -7.24
CA ILE A 37 12.42 -3.69 -8.26
C ILE A 37 11.65 -4.92 -8.75
N LEU A 38 12.35 -6.00 -9.08
CA LEU A 38 11.72 -7.23 -9.57
C LEU A 38 10.76 -7.84 -8.53
N GLN A 39 11.13 -7.86 -7.26
CA GLN A 39 10.35 -8.50 -6.20
C GLN A 39 9.26 -7.57 -5.64
N VAL A 40 9.64 -6.39 -5.18
CA VAL A 40 8.76 -5.49 -4.43
C VAL A 40 7.83 -4.71 -5.36
N ASP A 41 8.37 -4.12 -6.43
CA ASP A 41 7.56 -3.24 -7.29
C ASP A 41 6.61 -4.05 -8.17
N THR A 42 7.05 -5.21 -8.66
CA THR A 42 6.15 -6.12 -9.40
C THR A 42 4.99 -6.61 -8.51
N PHE A 43 5.28 -6.98 -7.27
CA PHE A 43 4.24 -7.37 -6.31
C PHE A 43 3.28 -6.21 -6.04
N ARG A 44 3.79 -5.01 -5.82
CA ARG A 44 2.98 -3.78 -5.67
C ARG A 44 2.08 -3.52 -6.86
N PHE A 45 2.52 -3.78 -8.09
CA PHE A 45 1.69 -3.64 -9.29
C PHE A 45 0.47 -4.57 -9.26
N GLY A 46 0.63 -5.82 -8.83
CA GLY A 46 -0.48 -6.76 -8.66
C GLY A 46 -1.53 -6.24 -7.66
N PHE A 47 -1.07 -5.69 -6.53
CA PHE A 47 -1.95 -5.05 -5.54
C PHE A 47 -2.58 -3.77 -6.06
N ALA A 48 -1.87 -2.96 -6.85
CA ALA A 48 -2.42 -1.71 -7.38
C ALA A 48 -3.69 -1.97 -8.21
N PHE A 49 -3.68 -2.99 -9.07
CA PHE A 49 -4.88 -3.39 -9.81
C PHE A 49 -6.04 -3.82 -8.90
N PHE A 50 -5.75 -4.52 -7.81
CA PHE A 50 -6.76 -4.88 -6.82
C PHE A 50 -7.34 -3.63 -6.14
N HIS A 51 -6.49 -2.69 -5.71
CA HIS A 51 -6.91 -1.46 -5.05
C HIS A 51 -7.74 -0.57 -5.98
N VAL A 52 -7.35 -0.42 -7.25
CA VAL A 52 -8.12 0.32 -8.24
C VAL A 52 -9.51 -0.29 -8.42
N ASN A 53 -9.59 -1.62 -8.54
CA ASN A 53 -10.88 -2.30 -8.65
C ASN A 53 -11.76 -2.10 -7.42
N PHE A 54 -11.16 -2.20 -6.24
CA PHE A 54 -11.84 -1.99 -4.98
C PHE A 54 -12.34 -0.54 -4.84
N MET A 55 -11.57 0.44 -5.31
CA MET A 55 -11.88 1.86 -5.16
C MET A 55 -13.19 2.26 -5.85
N TRP A 56 -13.50 1.70 -7.03
CA TRP A 56 -14.79 1.96 -7.70
C TRP A 56 -15.90 0.99 -7.27
N SER A 57 -15.55 -0.21 -6.83
CA SER A 57 -16.53 -1.20 -6.33
C SER A 57 -17.12 -0.79 -4.97
N MET A 58 -16.31 -0.21 -4.08
CA MET A 58 -16.70 0.29 -2.77
C MET A 58 -17.91 1.26 -2.78
N PRO A 59 -17.89 2.35 -3.57
CA PRO A 59 -19.03 3.27 -3.61
C PRO A 59 -20.28 2.62 -4.21
N PHE A 60 -20.14 1.75 -5.21
CA PHE A 60 -21.27 0.99 -5.74
C PHE A 60 -21.90 0.09 -4.67
N MET A 61 -21.08 -0.65 -3.93
CA MET A 61 -21.53 -1.52 -2.84
C MET A 61 -22.20 -0.71 -1.72
N LEU A 62 -21.66 0.47 -1.38
CA LEU A 62 -22.25 1.37 -0.40
C LEU A 62 -23.64 1.86 -0.85
N LEU A 63 -23.76 2.31 -2.11
CA LEU A 63 -25.03 2.81 -2.66
C LEU A 63 -26.12 1.74 -2.63
N VAL A 64 -25.80 0.52 -3.07
CA VAL A 64 -26.72 -0.62 -3.04
C VAL A 64 -27.08 -1.01 -1.60
N GLY A 65 -26.09 -1.02 -0.70
CA GLY A 65 -26.32 -1.33 0.71
C GLY A 65 -27.26 -0.33 1.38
N VAL A 66 -27.03 0.97 1.16
CA VAL A 66 -27.87 2.03 1.73
C VAL A 66 -29.28 2.00 1.15
N SER A 67 -29.44 1.74 -0.15
CA SER A 67 -30.78 1.67 -0.76
C SER A 67 -31.60 0.49 -0.23
N MET A 68 -30.99 -0.68 -0.06
CA MET A 68 -31.65 -1.84 0.58
C MET A 68 -31.98 -1.58 2.05
N LEU A 69 -31.07 -0.95 2.80
CA LEU A 69 -31.28 -0.65 4.22
C LEU A 69 -32.43 0.34 4.40
N TYR A 70 -32.51 1.36 3.54
CA TYR A 70 -33.62 2.32 3.53
C TYR A 70 -34.96 1.66 3.20
N ALA A 71 -34.98 0.75 2.22
CA ALA A 71 -36.20 0.02 1.84
C ALA A 71 -36.73 -0.87 2.98
N ASN A 72 -35.85 -1.43 3.81
CA ASN A 72 -36.24 -2.41 4.84
C ASN A 72 -36.49 -1.82 6.23
N LEU A 73 -35.77 -0.75 6.62
CA LEU A 73 -35.83 -0.17 7.98
C LEU A 73 -36.26 1.31 8.02
N GLY A 74 -36.44 1.97 6.87
CA GLY A 74 -36.76 3.40 6.82
C GLY A 74 -35.68 4.26 7.50
N VAL A 75 -36.10 5.21 8.35
CA VAL A 75 -35.20 6.20 8.99
C VAL A 75 -34.28 5.59 10.07
N SER A 76 -34.62 4.42 10.62
CA SER A 76 -33.76 3.74 11.62
C SER A 76 -32.41 3.27 11.04
N ALA A 77 -32.27 3.22 9.71
CA ALA A 77 -31.04 2.92 9.00
C ALA A 77 -29.90 3.94 9.23
N PHE A 78 -30.21 5.15 9.72
CA PHE A 78 -29.20 6.21 9.92
C PHE A 78 -28.42 6.10 11.23
N ALA A 79 -28.89 5.34 12.23
CA ALA A 79 -28.21 5.23 13.52
C ALA A 79 -26.78 4.63 13.41
N PRO A 80 -26.55 3.54 12.66
CA PRO A 80 -25.19 3.01 12.43
C PRO A 80 -24.29 3.98 11.67
N LEU A 81 -24.83 4.73 10.70
CA LEU A 81 -24.08 5.73 9.93
C LEU A 81 -23.56 6.86 10.83
N LEU A 82 -24.39 7.31 11.79
CA LEU A 82 -24.01 8.34 12.74
C LEU A 82 -22.92 7.86 13.70
N ILE A 83 -23.03 6.62 14.20
CA ILE A 83 -22.01 5.99 15.03
C ILE A 83 -20.68 5.84 14.25
N MET A 84 -20.73 5.35 13.02
CA MET A 84 -19.53 5.25 12.15
C MET A 84 -18.90 6.61 11.89
N GLY A 85 -19.73 7.64 11.63
CA GLY A 85 -19.28 9.02 11.46
C GLY A 85 -18.57 9.56 12.69
N ALA A 86 -19.03 9.24 13.90
CA ALA A 86 -18.40 9.64 15.16
C ALA A 86 -17.10 8.86 15.46
N LEU A 87 -17.02 7.58 15.07
CA LEU A 87 -15.81 6.76 15.25
C LEU A 87 -14.69 7.11 14.27
N TYR A 88 -15.01 7.61 13.08
CA TYR A 88 -14.01 8.01 12.08
C TYR A 88 -12.98 9.05 12.58
N PRO A 89 -13.36 10.21 13.16
CA PRO A 89 -12.40 11.18 13.66
C PRO A 89 -11.57 10.64 14.82
N LEU A 90 -12.14 9.79 15.67
CA LEU A 90 -11.39 9.12 16.74
C LEU A 90 -10.28 8.24 16.18
N ASN A 91 -10.61 7.36 15.23
CA ASN A 91 -9.63 6.53 14.55
C ASN A 91 -8.54 7.36 13.86
N ASN A 92 -8.90 8.48 13.22
CA ASN A 92 -7.94 9.37 12.56
C ASN A 92 -7.00 10.05 13.57
N LEU A 93 -7.53 10.50 14.72
CA LEU A 93 -6.71 11.07 15.79
C LEU A 93 -5.70 10.04 16.32
N LEU A 94 -6.16 8.83 16.61
CA LEU A 94 -5.30 7.73 17.06
C LEU A 94 -4.21 7.41 16.02
N ALA A 95 -4.58 7.31 14.74
CA ALA A 95 -3.63 7.04 13.65
C ALA A 95 -2.56 8.14 13.52
N LYS A 96 -2.94 9.41 13.68
CA LYS A 96 -1.99 10.54 13.69
C LYS A 96 -1.00 10.45 14.86
N ARG A 97 -1.48 10.08 16.05
CA ARG A 97 -0.59 9.87 17.21
C ARG A 97 0.35 8.70 17.00
N LEU A 98 -0.15 7.58 16.48
CA LEU A 98 0.65 6.40 16.19
C LEU A 98 1.75 6.71 15.15
N THR A 99 1.42 7.39 14.07
CA THR A 99 2.40 7.79 13.04
C THR A 99 3.46 8.75 13.59
N GLN A 100 3.09 9.68 14.47
CA GLN A 100 4.05 10.54 15.16
C GLN A 100 5.03 9.73 16.03
N LEU A 101 4.52 8.78 16.82
CA LEU A 101 5.34 7.88 17.66
C LEU A 101 6.24 6.97 16.82
N SER A 102 5.71 6.38 15.73
CA SER A 102 6.50 5.57 14.80
C SER A 102 7.63 6.38 14.17
N ARG A 103 7.38 7.65 13.83
CA ARG A 103 8.42 8.54 13.29
C ARG A 103 9.54 8.78 14.30
N GLN A 104 9.21 9.07 15.56
CA GLN A 104 10.20 9.25 16.62
C GLN A 104 11.02 7.97 16.85
N THR A 105 10.34 6.82 16.88
CA THR A 105 11.00 5.51 17.01
C THR A 105 11.96 5.23 15.86
N ASN A 106 11.58 5.55 14.62
CA ASN A 106 12.44 5.35 13.46
C ASN A 106 13.69 6.24 13.51
N VAL A 107 13.54 7.53 13.88
CA VAL A 107 14.69 8.44 14.03
C VAL A 107 15.67 7.93 15.11
N ALA A 108 15.15 7.44 16.24
CA ALA A 108 15.98 6.87 17.30
C ALA A 108 16.70 5.58 16.84
N ARG A 109 16.02 4.74 16.06
CA ARG A 109 16.63 3.53 15.44
C ARG A 109 17.74 3.90 14.47
N ASP A 110 17.52 4.90 13.62
CA ASP A 110 18.51 5.36 12.63
C ASP A 110 19.77 5.92 13.32
N ALA A 111 19.59 6.71 14.38
CA ALA A 111 20.70 7.21 15.19
C ALA A 111 21.51 6.07 15.84
N ARG A 112 20.83 5.06 16.39
CA ARG A 112 21.48 3.87 16.97
C ARG A 112 22.29 3.11 15.92
N ILE A 113 21.71 2.87 14.74
CA ILE A 113 22.40 2.16 13.65
C ILE A 113 23.65 2.93 13.22
N LYS A 114 23.54 4.26 13.07
CA LYS A 114 24.68 5.10 12.71
C LYS A 114 25.85 4.99 13.68
N VAL A 115 25.60 5.12 15.00
CA VAL A 115 26.65 5.00 16.03
C VAL A 115 27.30 3.62 16.00
N LEU A 116 26.50 2.55 15.86
CA LEU A 116 27.04 1.20 15.75
C LEU A 116 27.91 1.03 14.51
N THR A 117 27.54 1.63 13.39
CA THR A 117 28.38 1.62 12.17
C THR A 117 29.69 2.37 12.36
N GLU A 118 29.69 3.49 13.08
CA GLU A 118 30.91 4.28 13.38
C GLU A 118 31.86 3.59 14.37
N VAL A 119 31.36 2.73 15.27
CA VAL A 119 32.20 1.97 16.23
C VAL A 119 32.81 0.70 15.60
N ILE A 120 32.11 0.11 14.63
CA ILE A 120 32.57 -1.10 13.91
C ILE A 120 33.64 -0.75 12.87
N HIS A 121 33.67 0.50 12.40
CA HIS A 121 34.67 1.03 11.47
C HIS A 121 35.84 1.66 12.21
#